data_AF-A0A5E4JRF4-F1
#
_entry.id   AF-A0A5E4JRF4-F1
#
_cell.length_a   1.000
_cell.length_b   1.000
_cell.length_c   1.000
_cell.angle_alpha   90.00
_cell.angle_beta   90.00
_cell.angle_gamma   90.00
#
_symmetry.space_group_name_H-M   'P 1'
#
loop_
_entity.id
_entity.type
_entity.pdbx_description
1 polymer ?
#
loop_
_entity_poly.entity_id
_entity_poly.type
_entity_poly.pdbx_seq_one_letter_code
_entity_poly.pdbx_strand_id
1 'polypeptide(L)'
;MANMEIQLENMPMADKKLADKPIALPDHPIVSSLKDFGFDELLAAGIDVIGTGIAAHLIKGSARMAVLPFVGPVLEKGMFLARHAWDAQKIYKTTPEHLRQTRRFYFKEGLKHGAANLTKDVLIHDPIYSLGVLGGLYFFPEVPPVMLSSLSYIIGVASVVGIDYYRGERKFKKFKQDLEGRGFSEDTFWESRFMIRGDNPPTKVLEQIAGEFGLNPRGASLFEDVYVQNTLGNFNGRSGKLRMRSRERREHEKEGDLKWGSDPDRINTLQIVYSRARGNSRTGQEQFNYFPIQKTKMCFFLDKPVSSLDELGDSPAREILEKYSAPDPHYQRVRFTRDLCDSPELAVCADSVRTKKPYYFIELKVFKDMNLMQQAMRYVMLECPVVALQTTHGKGDLFV
;
A
#
# COMPACT_ATOMS: atom_id res chain seq x y z
N MET A 1 -31.37 22.64 9.91
CA MET A 1 -30.32 21.69 9.49
C MET A 1 -30.98 20.33 9.41
N ALA A 2 -31.32 19.89 8.20
CA ALA A 2 -31.97 18.59 8.00
C ALA A 2 -30.89 17.50 8.10
N ASN A 3 -31.07 16.56 9.02
CA ASN A 3 -30.26 15.35 9.07
C ASN A 3 -30.51 14.59 7.76
N MET A 4 -29.50 14.52 6.91
CA MET A 4 -29.50 13.67 5.73
C MET A 4 -29.30 12.23 6.20
N GLU A 5 -30.36 11.63 6.76
CA GLU A 5 -30.45 10.17 6.91
C GLU A 5 -30.47 9.58 5.49
N ILE A 6 -29.29 9.18 5.03
CA ILE A 6 -29.13 8.47 3.76
C ILE A 6 -29.91 7.16 3.91
N GLN A 7 -31.10 7.11 3.30
CA GLN A 7 -31.93 5.91 3.22
C GLN A 7 -31.16 4.81 2.46
N LEU A 8 -30.45 3.98 3.21
CA LEU A 8 -29.79 2.76 2.74
C LEU A 8 -30.80 1.61 2.53
N GLU A 9 -32.07 1.78 2.89
CA GLU A 9 -33.07 0.70 2.96
C GLU A 9 -33.31 -0.04 1.64
N ASN A 10 -33.10 0.61 0.48
CA ASN A 10 -33.43 0.04 -0.83
C ASN A 10 -32.25 -0.57 -1.60
N MET A 11 -31.06 -0.73 -1.00
CA MET A 11 -29.94 -1.40 -1.66
C MET A 11 -29.99 -2.93 -1.49
N PRO A 12 -29.68 -3.73 -2.54
CA PRO A 12 -29.51 -5.18 -2.42
C PRO A 12 -28.53 -5.54 -1.29
N MET A 13 -28.81 -6.61 -0.54
CA MET A 13 -28.02 -7.00 0.66
C MET A 13 -26.51 -7.18 0.40
N ALA A 14 -26.10 -7.60 -0.79
CA ALA A 14 -24.70 -7.75 -1.17
C ALA A 14 -23.98 -6.39 -1.31
N ASP A 15 -24.71 -5.37 -1.75
CA ASP A 15 -24.20 -4.01 -1.96
C ASP A 15 -24.09 -3.25 -0.63
N LYS A 16 -25.02 -3.50 0.33
CA LYS A 16 -24.88 -3.05 1.72
C LYS A 16 -23.59 -3.57 2.36
N LYS A 17 -23.28 -4.87 2.21
CA LYS A 17 -22.07 -5.48 2.80
C LYS A 17 -20.74 -4.88 2.31
N LEU A 18 -20.70 -4.27 1.13
CA LEU A 18 -19.51 -3.59 0.60
C LEU A 18 -19.47 -2.12 1.01
N ALA A 19 -20.62 -1.45 1.06
CA ALA A 19 -20.74 -0.08 1.55
C ALA A 19 -20.49 0.04 3.07
N ASP A 20 -20.84 -0.99 3.84
CA ASP A 20 -20.71 -1.03 5.30
C ASP A 20 -19.30 -1.44 5.78
N LYS A 21 -18.41 -1.85 4.86
CA LYS A 21 -17.03 -2.18 5.24
C LYS A 21 -16.25 -0.90 5.52
N PRO A 22 -15.61 -0.75 6.70
CA PRO A 22 -14.79 0.41 6.97
C PRO A 22 -13.65 0.50 5.97
N ILE A 23 -13.32 1.72 5.54
CA ILE A 23 -12.21 1.97 4.63
C ILE A 23 -10.91 1.51 5.31
N ALA A 24 -10.38 0.37 4.85
CA ALA A 24 -9.11 -0.13 5.32
C ALA A 24 -7.97 0.69 4.71
N LEU A 25 -7.32 1.51 5.54
CA LEU A 25 -6.08 2.16 5.17
C LEU A 25 -4.91 1.20 5.43
N PRO A 26 -3.96 1.05 4.50
CA PRO A 26 -2.72 0.37 4.83
C PRO A 26 -2.02 1.15 5.94
N ASP A 27 -1.42 0.43 6.88
CA ASP A 27 -0.60 1.04 7.92
C ASP A 27 0.46 1.94 7.26
N HIS A 28 0.72 3.10 7.86
CA HIS A 28 1.82 3.94 7.40
C HIS A 28 3.10 3.10 7.45
N PRO A 29 3.98 3.08 6.42
CA PRO A 29 5.11 2.16 6.36
C PRO A 29 6.02 2.21 7.59
N ILE A 30 6.25 3.43 8.10
CA ILE A 30 7.00 3.66 9.35
C ILE A 30 6.26 3.03 10.55
N VAL A 31 4.93 3.16 10.61
CA VAL A 31 4.11 2.58 11.69
C VAL A 31 4.06 1.06 11.57
N SER A 32 3.97 0.50 10.37
CA SER A 32 4.07 -0.95 10.15
C SER A 32 5.42 -1.46 10.62
N SER A 33 6.52 -0.83 10.19
CA SER A 33 7.87 -1.19 10.66
C SER A 33 8.00 -1.03 12.18
N LEU A 34 7.41 0.00 12.78
CA LEU A 34 7.37 0.18 14.23
C LEU A 34 6.41 -0.79 14.93
N LYS A 35 5.41 -1.38 14.29
CA LYS A 35 4.59 -2.42 14.90
C LYS A 35 5.30 -3.76 14.83
N ASP A 36 5.88 -4.07 13.68
CA ASP A 36 6.61 -5.30 13.39
C ASP A 36 7.92 -5.40 14.19
N PHE A 37 8.55 -4.26 14.46
CA PHE A 37 9.74 -4.12 15.30
C PHE A 37 9.36 -3.69 16.72
N GLY A 38 8.67 -2.55 16.87
CA GLY A 38 8.51 -1.79 18.12
C GLY A 38 7.73 -2.43 19.28
N PHE A 39 6.83 -3.41 19.09
CA PHE A 39 6.08 -3.98 20.22
C PHE A 39 6.95 -4.87 21.11
N ASP A 40 7.83 -5.67 20.49
CA ASP A 40 8.80 -6.49 21.21
C ASP A 40 9.98 -5.64 21.70
N GLU A 41 10.30 -4.59 20.95
CA GLU A 41 11.34 -3.62 21.26
C GLU A 41 10.96 -2.72 22.44
N LEU A 42 9.69 -2.36 22.67
CA LEU A 42 9.35 -1.56 23.86
C LEU A 42 9.67 -2.30 25.18
N LEU A 43 9.52 -3.62 25.16
CA LEU A 43 9.92 -4.48 26.28
C LEU A 43 11.46 -4.62 26.33
N ALA A 44 12.12 -4.72 25.17
CA ALA A 44 13.58 -4.71 25.08
C ALA A 44 14.20 -3.40 25.58
N ALA A 45 13.65 -2.25 25.21
CA ALA A 45 14.03 -0.93 25.71
C ALA A 45 14.00 -0.87 27.23
N GLY A 46 12.95 -1.43 27.85
CA GLY A 46 12.85 -1.52 29.31
C GLY A 46 13.98 -2.36 29.90
N ILE A 47 14.28 -3.52 29.31
CA ILE A 47 15.36 -4.41 29.73
C ILE A 47 16.72 -3.74 29.57
N ASP A 48 16.95 -3.06 28.45
CA ASP A 48 18.21 -2.38 28.11
C ASP A 48 18.49 -1.22 29.05
N VAL A 49 17.50 -0.37 29.28
CA VAL A 49 17.62 0.81 30.13
C VAL A 49 17.85 0.41 31.59
N ILE A 50 17.08 -0.56 32.10
CA ILE A 50 17.22 -1.06 33.48
C ILE A 50 18.55 -1.81 33.63
N GLY A 51 18.86 -2.72 32.70
CA GLY A 51 20.08 -3.52 32.71
C GLY A 51 21.34 -2.66 32.62
N THR A 52 21.34 -1.65 31.74
CA THR A 52 22.43 -0.67 31.64
C THR A 52 22.53 0.17 32.91
N GLY A 53 21.42 0.56 33.53
CA GLY A 53 21.43 1.27 34.82
C GLY A 53 22.07 0.47 35.96
N ILE A 54 21.70 -0.81 36.08
CA ILE A 54 22.28 -1.72 37.08
C ILE A 54 23.78 -1.90 36.79
N ALA A 55 24.15 -2.20 35.54
CA ALA A 55 25.55 -2.39 35.17
C ALA A 55 26.39 -1.12 35.37
N ALA A 56 25.83 0.06 35.12
CA ALA A 56 26.51 1.34 35.35
C ALA A 56 26.82 1.59 36.84
N HIS A 57 26.01 1.04 37.74
CA HIS A 57 26.27 1.10 39.18
C HIS A 57 27.37 0.12 39.62
N LEU A 58 27.38 -1.08 39.02
CA LEU A 58 28.29 -2.17 39.38
C LEU A 58 29.68 -2.04 38.73
N ILE A 59 29.76 -1.53 37.50
CA ILE A 59 30.99 -1.46 36.70
C ILE A 59 31.62 -0.08 36.83
N LYS A 60 32.81 -0.04 37.43
CA LYS A 60 33.57 1.19 37.70
C LYS A 60 34.91 1.23 36.94
N GLY A 61 35.50 2.41 36.85
CA GLY A 61 36.82 2.61 36.25
C GLY A 61 36.86 2.39 34.73
N SER A 62 38.01 2.01 34.20
CA SER A 62 38.26 1.84 32.76
C SER A 62 37.38 0.77 32.09
N ALA A 63 36.94 -0.25 32.85
CA ALA A 63 36.04 -1.29 32.36
C ALA A 63 34.66 -0.74 31.94
N ARG A 64 34.26 0.41 32.48
CA ARG A 64 32.95 1.04 32.22
C ARG A 64 32.75 1.36 30.73
N MET A 65 33.74 1.93 30.06
CA MET A 65 33.64 2.26 28.63
C MET A 65 33.70 1.03 27.73
N ALA A 66 34.37 -0.04 28.17
CA ALA A 66 34.50 -1.28 27.40
C ALA A 66 33.25 -2.17 27.50
N VAL A 67 32.52 -2.13 28.61
CA VAL A 67 31.44 -3.10 28.88
C VAL A 67 30.05 -2.48 28.72
N LEU A 68 29.79 -1.27 29.23
CA LEU A 68 28.44 -0.69 29.22
C LEU A 68 27.76 -0.61 27.84
N PRO A 69 28.46 -0.29 26.74
CA PRO A 69 27.83 -0.25 25.41
C PRO A 69 27.18 -1.57 24.98
N PHE A 70 27.68 -2.70 25.49
CA PHE A 70 27.24 -4.03 25.09
C PHE A 70 26.23 -4.67 26.04
N VAL A 71 26.01 -4.08 27.23
CA VAL A 71 25.14 -4.66 28.26
C VAL A 71 23.70 -4.79 27.76
N GLY A 72 23.14 -3.72 27.18
CA GLY A 72 21.78 -3.73 26.61
C GLY A 72 21.62 -4.84 25.57
N PRO A 73 22.37 -4.79 24.44
CA PRO A 73 22.35 -5.82 23.40
C PRO A 73 22.43 -7.24 23.97
N VAL A 74 23.39 -7.54 24.85
CA VAL A 74 23.52 -8.90 25.40
C VAL A 74 22.29 -9.32 26.20
N LEU A 75 21.74 -8.44 27.03
CA LEU A 75 20.56 -8.72 27.86
C LEU A 75 19.31 -8.91 27.00
N GLU A 76 19.08 -8.03 26.03
CA GLU A 76 17.98 -8.13 25.09
C GLU A 76 17.98 -9.49 24.37
N LYS A 77 19.13 -9.92 23.83
CA LYS A 77 19.22 -11.16 23.06
C LYS A 77 19.01 -12.39 23.94
N GLY A 78 19.47 -12.34 25.19
CA GLY A 78 19.15 -13.37 26.19
C GLY A 78 17.64 -13.48 26.45
N MET A 79 16.96 -12.35 26.58
CA MET A 79 15.52 -12.29 26.81
C MET A 79 14.70 -12.67 25.57
N PHE A 80 15.15 -12.29 24.38
CA PHE A 80 14.61 -12.74 23.09
C PHE A 80 14.59 -14.27 23.01
N LEU A 81 15.72 -14.91 23.32
CA LEU A 81 15.82 -16.38 23.33
C LEU A 81 14.91 -17.02 24.37
N ALA A 82 14.85 -16.45 25.59
CA ALA A 82 13.97 -16.94 26.65
C ALA A 82 12.49 -16.85 26.26
N ARG A 83 12.07 -15.74 25.64
CA ARG A 83 10.70 -15.54 25.16
C ARG A 83 10.33 -16.52 24.06
N HIS A 84 11.18 -16.69 23.04
CA HIS A 84 10.91 -17.64 21.97
C HIS A 84 10.90 -19.10 22.46
N ALA A 85 11.74 -19.44 23.46
CA ALA A 85 11.68 -20.74 24.11
C ALA A 85 10.33 -20.95 24.83
N TRP A 86 9.83 -19.93 25.52
CA TRP A 86 8.55 -19.95 26.21
C TRP A 86 7.37 -20.10 25.24
N ASP A 87 7.34 -19.29 24.17
CA ASP A 87 6.28 -19.34 23.16
C ASP A 87 6.26 -20.69 22.43
N ALA A 88 7.43 -21.21 22.04
CA ALA A 88 7.55 -22.54 21.46
C ALA A 88 7.01 -23.63 22.41
N GLN A 89 7.30 -23.52 23.71
CA GLN A 89 6.80 -24.44 24.72
C GLN A 89 5.29 -24.32 24.92
N LYS A 90 4.73 -23.11 24.85
CA LYS A 90 3.29 -22.86 24.91
C LYS A 90 2.57 -23.49 23.72
N ILE A 91 3.04 -23.24 22.50
CA ILE A 91 2.49 -23.82 21.26
C ILE A 91 2.57 -25.34 21.30
N TYR A 92 3.71 -25.90 21.74
CA TYR A 92 3.87 -27.33 21.90
C TYR A 92 2.82 -27.93 22.85
N LYS A 93 2.58 -27.29 23.99
CA LYS A 93 1.57 -27.74 24.98
C LYS A 93 0.13 -27.61 24.47
N THR A 94 -0.18 -26.58 23.69
CA THR A 94 -1.54 -26.34 23.16
C THR A 94 -1.83 -27.10 21.86
N THR A 95 -0.82 -27.67 21.19
CA THR A 95 -1.05 -28.50 20.01
C THR A 95 -1.62 -29.87 20.42
N PRO A 96 -2.73 -30.33 19.79
CA PRO A 96 -3.29 -31.66 20.03
C PRO A 96 -2.24 -32.76 19.83
N GLU A 97 -2.25 -33.79 20.68
CA GLU A 97 -1.17 -34.80 20.72
C GLU A 97 -0.94 -35.50 19.38
N HIS A 98 -2.00 -35.77 18.63
CA HIS A 98 -1.94 -36.42 17.31
C HIS A 98 -1.37 -35.52 16.20
N LEU A 99 -1.29 -34.20 16.40
CA LEU A 99 -0.67 -33.23 15.48
C LEU A 99 0.67 -32.69 16.02
N ARG A 100 1.05 -33.09 17.23
CA ARG A 100 2.20 -32.54 17.95
C ARG A 100 3.51 -33.10 17.39
N GLN A 101 4.34 -32.21 16.86
CA GLN A 101 5.70 -32.59 16.44
C GLN A 101 6.70 -32.59 17.62
N THR A 102 7.96 -32.89 17.36
CA THR A 102 9.01 -32.84 18.39
C THR A 102 9.19 -31.42 18.95
N ARG A 103 9.55 -31.26 20.24
CA ARG A 103 9.80 -29.93 20.84
C ARG A 103 10.85 -29.10 20.06
N ARG A 104 11.84 -29.79 19.50
CA ARG A 104 12.88 -29.19 18.65
C ARG A 104 12.30 -28.54 17.40
N PHE A 105 11.23 -29.10 16.82
CA PHE A 105 10.54 -28.50 15.69
C PHE A 105 9.96 -27.13 16.05
N TYR A 106 9.16 -27.05 17.12
CA TYR A 106 8.56 -25.78 17.57
C TYR A 106 9.60 -24.73 17.96
N PHE A 107 10.69 -25.14 18.61
CA PHE A 107 11.78 -24.23 18.95
C PHE A 107 12.50 -23.72 17.70
N LYS A 108 12.80 -24.60 16.73
CA LYS A 108 13.39 -24.20 15.45
C LYS A 108 12.46 -23.28 14.64
N GLU A 109 11.17 -23.58 14.61
CA GLU A 109 10.20 -22.75 13.90
C GLU A 109 10.03 -21.38 14.58
N GLY A 110 9.95 -21.33 15.91
CA GLY A 110 9.93 -20.06 16.65
C GLY A 110 11.17 -19.20 16.37
N LEU A 111 12.37 -19.81 16.38
CA LEU A 111 13.61 -19.11 16.04
C LEU A 111 13.67 -18.66 14.59
N LYS A 112 13.21 -19.47 13.62
CA LYS A 112 13.18 -19.07 12.21
C LYS A 112 12.29 -17.85 11.97
N HIS A 113 11.13 -17.79 12.62
CA HIS A 113 10.23 -16.65 12.50
C HIS A 113 10.83 -15.39 13.14
N GLY A 114 11.51 -15.51 14.29
CA GLY A 114 12.20 -14.40 14.93
C GLY A 114 13.53 -14.00 14.27
N ALA A 115 14.18 -14.89 13.52
CA ALA A 115 15.53 -14.68 12.99
C ALA A 115 15.65 -13.50 12.02
N ALA A 116 14.59 -13.21 11.25
CA ALA A 116 14.59 -12.07 10.33
C ALA A 116 14.68 -10.73 11.07
N ASN A 117 13.98 -10.60 12.21
CA ASN A 117 14.04 -9.42 13.06
C ASN A 117 15.35 -9.36 13.85
N LEU A 118 15.78 -10.49 14.43
CA LEU A 118 17.06 -10.59 15.14
C LEU A 118 18.26 -10.22 14.25
N THR A 119 18.24 -10.60 12.97
CA THR A 119 19.33 -10.25 12.05
C THR A 119 19.41 -8.74 11.82
N LYS A 120 18.27 -8.06 11.70
CA LYS A 120 18.24 -6.59 11.55
C LYS A 120 18.75 -5.91 12.81
N ASP A 121 18.32 -6.41 13.96
CA ASP A 121 18.68 -5.90 15.27
C ASP A 121 20.20 -6.01 15.50
N VAL A 122 20.77 -7.21 15.36
CA VAL A 122 22.23 -7.44 15.52
C VAL A 122 23.09 -6.68 14.51
N LEU A 123 22.64 -6.52 13.26
CA LEU A 123 23.45 -5.89 12.21
C LEU A 123 23.32 -4.37 12.15
N ILE A 124 22.26 -3.79 12.71
CA ILE A 124 21.94 -2.37 12.53
C ILE A 124 21.66 -1.71 13.87
N HIS A 125 20.71 -2.22 14.65
CA HIS A 125 20.32 -1.60 15.92
C HIS A 125 21.47 -1.66 16.94
N ASP A 126 21.99 -2.85 17.23
CA ASP A 126 23.04 -3.05 18.24
C ASP A 126 24.31 -2.23 17.99
N PRO A 127 24.87 -2.16 16.76
CA PRO A 127 26.02 -1.32 16.49
C PRO A 127 25.72 0.17 16.69
N ILE A 128 24.53 0.64 16.27
CA ILE A 128 24.14 2.04 16.43
C ILE A 128 23.95 2.38 17.92
N TYR A 129 23.27 1.50 18.66
CA TYR A 129 23.12 1.62 20.10
C TYR A 129 24.48 1.67 20.81
N SER A 130 25.34 0.69 20.54
CA SER A 130 26.64 0.54 21.22
C SER A 130 27.55 1.74 20.93
N LEU A 131 27.61 2.17 19.66
CA LEU A 131 28.39 3.36 19.28
C LEU A 131 27.81 4.64 19.89
N GLY A 132 26.48 4.75 19.98
CA GLY A 132 25.80 5.87 20.63
C GLY A 132 26.13 5.97 22.12
N VAL A 133 26.05 4.85 22.84
CA VAL A 133 26.41 4.79 24.27
C VAL A 133 27.89 5.06 24.47
N LEU A 134 28.77 4.45 23.68
CA LEU A 134 30.22 4.67 23.76
C LEU A 134 30.58 6.12 23.48
N GLY A 135 30.03 6.71 22.42
CA GLY A 135 30.24 8.12 22.07
C GLY A 135 29.70 9.05 23.16
N GLY A 136 28.51 8.76 23.69
CA GLY A 136 27.93 9.48 24.82
C GLY A 136 28.82 9.46 26.06
N LEU A 137 29.34 8.28 26.43
CA LEU A 137 30.23 8.13 27.58
C LEU A 137 31.57 8.86 27.38
N TYR A 138 32.06 8.96 26.14
CA TYR A 138 33.32 9.61 25.81
C TYR A 138 33.19 11.15 25.74
N PHE A 139 32.18 11.66 25.05
CA PHE A 139 32.01 13.09 24.80
C PHE A 139 31.18 13.80 25.88
N PHE A 140 30.30 13.08 26.59
CA PHE A 140 29.38 13.63 27.61
C PHE A 140 29.42 12.78 28.90
N PRO A 141 30.58 12.65 29.56
CA PRO A 141 30.76 11.75 30.71
C PRO A 141 29.87 12.11 31.92
N GLU A 142 29.40 13.35 32.02
CA GLU A 142 28.48 13.84 33.04
C GLU A 142 27.04 13.34 32.86
N VAL A 143 26.66 12.90 31.65
CA VAL A 143 25.31 12.43 31.36
C VAL A 143 25.12 11.03 31.94
N PRO A 144 24.02 10.76 32.69
CA PRO A 144 23.74 9.43 33.22
C PRO A 144 23.70 8.36 32.11
N PRO A 145 24.37 7.20 32.26
CA PRO A 145 24.38 6.14 31.24
C PRO A 145 23.00 5.65 30.83
N VAL A 146 22.03 5.69 31.74
CA VAL A 146 20.63 5.34 31.49
C VAL A 146 20.01 6.27 30.45
N MET A 147 20.31 7.57 30.49
CA MET A 147 19.83 8.54 29.49
C MET A 147 20.51 8.33 28.14
N LEU A 148 21.83 8.07 28.15
CA LEU A 148 22.59 7.77 26.93
C LEU A 148 22.09 6.49 26.25
N SER A 149 21.83 5.45 27.03
CA SER A 149 21.23 4.19 26.59
C SER A 149 19.85 4.42 25.97
N SER A 150 18.95 5.11 26.70
CA SER A 150 17.59 5.40 26.21
C SER A 150 17.59 6.16 24.88
N LEU A 151 18.42 7.20 24.77
CA LEU A 151 18.52 8.00 23.56
C LEU A 151 19.12 7.19 22.40
N SER A 152 20.20 6.44 22.67
CA SER A 152 20.86 5.60 21.66
C SER A 152 19.93 4.50 21.14
N TYR A 153 19.10 3.95 22.01
CA TYR A 153 18.06 2.98 21.67
C TYR A 153 17.00 3.60 20.74
N ILE A 154 16.44 4.76 21.10
CA ILE A 154 15.46 5.47 20.25
C ILE A 154 16.06 5.77 18.86
N ILE A 155 17.31 6.23 18.82
CA ILE A 155 18.03 6.49 17.56
C ILE A 155 18.24 5.19 16.76
N GLY A 156 18.60 4.09 17.43
CA GLY A 156 18.72 2.77 16.81
C GLY A 156 17.42 2.34 16.15
N VAL A 157 16.31 2.34 16.90
CA VAL A 157 14.97 1.97 16.38
C VAL A 157 14.59 2.85 15.19
N ALA A 158 14.74 4.17 15.31
CA ALA A 158 14.45 5.11 14.23
C ALA A 158 15.32 4.83 12.99
N SER A 159 16.57 4.42 13.18
CA SER A 159 17.50 4.09 12.09
C SER A 159 17.12 2.81 11.37
N VAL A 160 16.76 1.74 12.10
CA VAL A 160 16.26 0.48 11.51
C VAL A 160 15.02 0.77 10.66
N VAL A 161 14.05 1.51 11.21
CA VAL A 161 12.82 1.88 10.51
C VAL A 161 13.12 2.73 9.27
N GLY A 162 14.01 3.72 9.39
CA GLY A 162 14.44 4.56 8.27
C GLY A 162 15.14 3.76 7.16
N ILE A 163 16.03 2.82 7.53
CA ILE A 163 16.74 1.94 6.60
C ILE A 163 15.76 1.00 5.89
N ASP A 164 14.82 0.40 6.60
CA ASP A 164 13.82 -0.49 6.01
C ASP A 164 12.91 0.25 5.03
N TYR A 165 12.42 1.43 5.42
CA TYR A 165 11.66 2.30 4.53
C TYR A 165 12.45 2.65 3.26
N TYR A 166 13.71 3.10 3.42
CA TYR A 166 14.57 3.47 2.28
C TYR A 166 14.89 2.27 1.38
N ARG A 167 15.13 1.09 1.95
CA ARG A 167 15.32 -0.16 1.20
C ARG A 167 14.08 -0.50 0.38
N GLY A 168 12.88 -0.35 0.95
CA GLY A 168 11.60 -0.53 0.25
C GLY A 168 11.45 0.41 -0.94
N GLU A 169 11.70 1.72 -0.74
CA GLU A 169 11.64 2.71 -1.83
C GLU A 169 12.69 2.44 -2.91
N ARG A 170 13.92 2.05 -2.52
CA ARG A 170 14.99 1.72 -3.47
C ARG A 170 14.64 0.50 -4.31
N LYS A 171 14.05 -0.54 -3.71
CA LYS A 171 13.57 -1.72 -4.45
C LYS A 171 12.46 -1.34 -5.43
N PHE A 172 11.50 -0.52 -4.99
CA PHE A 172 10.43 -0.03 -5.87
C PHE A 172 10.99 0.78 -7.04
N LYS A 173 11.93 1.70 -6.78
CA LYS A 173 12.58 2.49 -7.83
C LYS A 173 13.30 1.60 -8.86
N LYS A 174 14.07 0.62 -8.40
CA LYS A 174 14.74 -0.34 -9.29
C LYS A 174 13.75 -1.15 -10.11
N PHE A 175 12.66 -1.59 -9.50
CA PHE A 175 11.59 -2.30 -10.20
C PHE A 175 10.98 -1.45 -11.31
N LYS A 176 10.71 -0.17 -11.06
CA LYS A 176 10.21 0.75 -12.10
C LYS A 176 11.22 0.92 -13.24
N GLN A 177 12.49 1.14 -12.91
CA GLN A 177 13.55 1.27 -13.92
C GLN A 177 13.72 0.01 -14.78
N ASP A 178 13.59 -1.19 -14.19
CA ASP A 178 13.59 -2.45 -14.94
C ASP A 178 12.41 -2.52 -15.94
N LEU A 179 11.21 -2.09 -15.51
CA LEU A 179 10.05 -2.03 -16.39
C LEU A 179 10.18 -0.98 -17.50
N GLU A 180 10.68 0.22 -17.17
CA GLU A 180 10.95 1.28 -18.16
C GLU A 180 11.96 0.80 -19.20
N GLY A 181 13.03 0.12 -18.77
CA GLY A 181 14.00 -0.50 -19.68
C GLY A 181 13.41 -1.58 -20.60
N ARG A 182 12.25 -2.13 -20.25
CA ARG A 182 11.47 -3.11 -21.04
C ARG A 182 10.36 -2.46 -21.88
N GLY A 183 10.28 -1.13 -21.91
CA GLY A 183 9.32 -0.39 -22.73
C GLY A 183 8.00 -0.02 -22.03
N PHE A 184 7.89 -0.19 -20.71
CA PHE A 184 6.74 0.32 -19.97
C PHE A 184 6.84 1.84 -19.78
N SER A 185 5.73 2.54 -19.98
CA SER A 185 5.58 3.95 -19.59
C SER A 185 5.01 4.07 -18.18
N GLU A 186 5.50 5.03 -17.41
CA GLU A 186 5.00 5.35 -16.07
C GLU A 186 3.99 6.50 -16.13
N ASP A 187 2.88 6.34 -15.40
CA ASP A 187 1.96 7.42 -15.07
C ASP A 187 1.63 7.39 -13.57
N THR A 188 1.81 8.52 -12.88
CA THR A 188 1.56 8.65 -11.44
C THR A 188 0.53 9.74 -11.19
N PHE A 189 -0.52 9.40 -10.45
CA PHE A 189 -1.64 10.29 -10.14
C PHE A 189 -2.31 9.91 -8.82
N TRP A 190 -3.12 10.81 -8.31
CA TRP A 190 -4.06 10.56 -7.20
C TRP A 190 -5.41 10.18 -7.77
N GLU A 191 -6.05 9.19 -7.18
CA GLU A 191 -7.40 8.77 -7.53
C GLU A 191 -8.32 8.79 -6.31
N SER A 192 -9.56 9.24 -6.49
CA SER A 192 -10.66 9.03 -5.55
C SER A 192 -11.85 8.42 -6.28
N ARG A 193 -12.64 7.59 -5.60
CA ARG A 193 -13.80 6.93 -6.19
C ARG A 193 -15.04 7.09 -5.31
N PHE A 194 -16.14 7.49 -5.94
CA PHE A 194 -17.44 7.68 -5.31
C PHE A 194 -18.48 6.79 -5.97
N MET A 195 -19.39 6.24 -5.18
CA MET A 195 -20.53 5.47 -5.68
C MET A 195 -21.74 6.39 -5.78
N ILE A 196 -22.31 6.50 -6.98
CA ILE A 196 -23.42 7.40 -7.28
C ILE A 196 -24.67 6.60 -7.61
N ARG A 197 -25.85 7.07 -7.17
CA ARG A 197 -27.13 6.39 -7.45
C ARG A 197 -27.38 6.41 -8.95
N GLY A 198 -27.87 5.29 -9.49
CA GLY A 198 -28.19 5.13 -10.90
C GLY A 198 -29.48 5.82 -11.35
N ASP A 199 -30.21 6.48 -10.45
CA ASP A 199 -31.36 7.33 -10.79
C ASP A 199 -30.93 8.61 -11.53
N ASN A 200 -29.66 8.99 -11.42
CA ASN A 200 -29.06 10.09 -12.14
C ASN A 200 -28.20 9.57 -13.30
N PRO A 201 -28.40 10.04 -14.54
CA PRO A 201 -27.57 9.63 -15.67
C PRO A 201 -26.09 10.02 -15.46
N PRO A 202 -25.13 9.10 -15.71
CA PRO A 202 -23.69 9.39 -15.61
C PRO A 202 -23.25 10.64 -16.37
N THR A 203 -23.80 10.84 -17.57
CA THR A 203 -23.53 11.99 -18.44
C THR A 203 -23.90 13.31 -17.79
N LYS A 204 -25.09 13.40 -17.18
CA LYS A 204 -25.56 14.61 -16.50
C LYS A 204 -24.67 14.99 -15.32
N VAL A 205 -24.24 14.01 -14.52
CA VAL A 205 -23.36 14.29 -13.38
C VAL A 205 -21.96 14.68 -13.86
N LEU A 206 -21.46 14.07 -14.93
CA LEU A 206 -20.19 14.49 -15.54
C LEU A 206 -20.26 15.90 -16.14
N GLU A 207 -21.35 16.27 -16.80
CA GLU A 207 -21.55 17.63 -17.34
C GLU A 207 -21.55 18.69 -16.23
N GLN A 208 -22.19 18.40 -15.10
CA GLN A 208 -22.19 19.27 -13.92
C GLN A 208 -20.75 19.48 -13.39
N ILE A 209 -20.01 18.39 -13.17
CA ILE A 209 -18.61 18.47 -12.71
C ILE A 209 -17.72 19.15 -13.76
N ALA A 210 -17.95 18.88 -15.05
CA ALA A 210 -17.20 19.49 -16.13
C ALA A 210 -17.43 21.00 -16.21
N GLY A 211 -18.66 21.47 -15.97
CA GLY A 211 -18.97 22.90 -15.89
C GLY A 211 -18.24 23.61 -14.75
N GLU A 212 -18.21 23.01 -13.56
CA GLU A 212 -17.52 23.57 -12.38
C GLU A 212 -16.00 23.68 -12.60
N PHE A 213 -15.37 22.62 -13.13
CA PHE A 213 -13.91 22.54 -13.25
C PHE A 213 -13.37 22.86 -14.65
N GLY A 214 -14.23 23.31 -15.58
CA GLY A 214 -13.85 23.63 -16.96
C GLY A 214 -13.27 22.43 -17.73
N LEU A 215 -13.87 21.25 -17.59
CA LEU A 215 -13.37 20.01 -18.21
C LEU A 215 -13.93 19.81 -19.63
N ASN A 216 -13.13 19.20 -20.50
CA ASN A 216 -13.53 18.88 -21.86
C ASN A 216 -14.18 17.49 -21.91
N PRO A 217 -15.41 17.34 -22.43
CA PRO A 217 -16.03 16.04 -22.61
C PRO A 217 -15.29 15.23 -23.69
N ARG A 218 -15.08 13.94 -23.42
CA ARG A 218 -14.44 12.98 -24.34
C ARG A 218 -15.35 11.84 -24.78
N GLY A 219 -16.57 11.78 -24.25
CA GLY A 219 -17.57 10.77 -24.57
C GLY A 219 -17.35 9.41 -23.89
N ALA A 220 -18.27 8.50 -24.22
CA ALA A 220 -18.29 7.12 -23.75
C ALA A 220 -17.28 6.27 -24.52
N SER A 221 -16.68 5.28 -23.86
CA SER A 221 -15.95 4.21 -24.54
C SER A 221 -16.12 2.89 -23.78
N LEU A 222 -16.14 1.78 -24.51
CA LEU A 222 -16.17 0.45 -23.91
C LEU A 222 -14.78 0.02 -23.44
N PHE A 223 -14.72 -0.53 -22.24
CA PHE A 223 -13.53 -1.09 -21.62
C PHE A 223 -13.73 -2.55 -21.24
N GLU A 224 -12.64 -3.31 -21.34
CA GLU A 224 -12.52 -4.67 -20.88
C GLU A 224 -11.21 -4.82 -20.09
N ASP A 225 -11.33 -5.08 -18.79
CA ASP A 225 -10.21 -5.40 -17.91
C ASP A 225 -10.18 -6.90 -17.65
N VAL A 226 -9.00 -7.50 -17.76
CA VAL A 226 -8.71 -8.87 -17.31
C VAL A 226 -7.67 -8.77 -16.20
N TYR A 227 -8.11 -8.94 -14.96
CA TYR A 227 -7.24 -8.97 -13.78
C TYR A 227 -6.59 -10.36 -13.66
N VAL A 228 -5.28 -10.36 -13.44
CA VAL A 228 -4.47 -11.57 -13.31
C VAL A 228 -4.04 -11.71 -11.85
N GLN A 229 -4.30 -12.88 -11.27
CA GLN A 229 -3.74 -13.22 -9.97
C GLN A 229 -2.21 -13.22 -10.06
N ASN A 230 -1.57 -12.43 -9.20
CA ASN A 230 -0.16 -12.08 -9.35
C ASN A 230 0.64 -12.28 -8.06
N THR A 231 1.95 -12.31 -8.22
CA THR A 231 2.98 -12.48 -7.17
C THR A 231 3.81 -11.20 -6.97
N LEU A 232 3.25 -10.05 -7.38
CA LEU A 232 3.92 -8.75 -7.23
C LEU A 232 4.21 -8.46 -5.76
N GLY A 233 5.44 -8.03 -5.48
CA GLY A 233 5.85 -7.67 -4.12
C GLY A 233 5.15 -6.40 -3.62
N ASN A 234 4.95 -6.29 -2.31
CA ASN A 234 4.49 -5.06 -1.68
C ASN A 234 5.66 -4.11 -1.39
N PHE A 235 5.47 -2.80 -1.62
CA PHE A 235 6.51 -1.79 -1.40
C PHE A 235 6.02 -0.63 -0.54
N ASN A 236 6.36 -0.62 0.74
CA ASN A 236 6.00 0.47 1.67
C ASN A 236 4.51 0.83 1.61
N GLY A 237 3.65 -0.18 1.81
CA GLY A 237 2.20 -0.03 1.75
C GLY A 237 1.63 0.13 0.34
N ARG A 238 2.45 0.02 -0.72
CA ARG A 238 1.97 -0.09 -2.10
C ARG A 238 1.69 -1.56 -2.42
N SER A 239 0.46 -1.85 -2.82
CA SER A 239 0.06 -3.16 -3.34
C SER A 239 -0.08 -3.11 -4.85
N GLY A 240 0.52 -4.09 -5.53
CA GLY A 240 0.48 -4.24 -6.98
C GLY A 240 -0.78 -4.98 -7.45
N LYS A 241 -1.34 -4.55 -8.57
CA LYS A 241 -2.30 -5.33 -9.36
C LYS A 241 -1.80 -5.46 -10.79
N LEU A 242 -1.90 -6.66 -11.34
CA LEU A 242 -1.58 -6.97 -12.73
C LEU A 242 -2.89 -7.10 -13.51
N ARG A 243 -3.00 -6.39 -14.65
CA ARG A 243 -4.16 -6.52 -15.53
C ARG A 243 -3.81 -6.28 -16.99
N MET A 244 -4.54 -6.95 -17.87
CA MET A 244 -4.62 -6.60 -19.28
C MET A 244 -5.87 -5.75 -19.49
N ARG A 245 -5.78 -4.72 -20.33
CA ARG A 245 -6.90 -3.83 -20.64
C ARG A 245 -7.01 -3.62 -22.13
N SER A 246 -8.23 -3.80 -22.64
CA SER A 246 -8.64 -3.37 -23.97
C SER A 246 -9.67 -2.24 -23.84
N ARG A 247 -9.59 -1.24 -24.71
CA ARG A 247 -10.61 -0.19 -24.82
C ARG A 247 -10.77 0.25 -26.25
N GLU A 248 -11.95 0.78 -26.57
CA GLU A 248 -12.15 1.51 -27.82
C GLU A 248 -11.28 2.77 -27.85
N ARG A 249 -10.72 3.05 -29.03
CA ARG A 249 -10.01 4.29 -29.34
C ARG A 249 -11.01 5.42 -29.42
N ARG A 250 -10.60 6.60 -28.95
CA ARG A 250 -11.45 7.79 -29.02
C ARG A 250 -11.10 8.63 -30.23
N GLU A 251 -12.09 9.28 -30.82
CA GLU A 251 -11.95 10.08 -32.05
C GLU A 251 -10.87 11.17 -31.94
N HIS A 252 -10.60 11.69 -30.74
CA HIS A 252 -9.61 12.73 -30.50
C HIS A 252 -8.19 12.22 -30.23
N GLU A 253 -7.97 10.90 -30.11
CA GLU A 253 -6.64 10.32 -29.89
C GLU A 253 -5.95 10.08 -31.24
N LYS A 254 -5.19 11.08 -31.71
CA LYS A 254 -4.51 11.03 -33.01
C LYS A 254 -3.51 9.88 -33.09
N GLU A 255 -3.37 9.35 -34.29
CA GLU A 255 -2.48 8.23 -34.64
C GLU A 255 -1.00 8.50 -34.33
N GLY A 256 -0.58 9.77 -34.27
CA GLY A 256 0.79 10.19 -33.95
C GLY A 256 1.15 10.26 -32.46
N ASP A 257 0.16 10.27 -31.55
CA ASP A 257 0.40 10.40 -30.10
C ASP A 257 0.58 9.04 -29.39
N LEU A 258 0.27 7.94 -30.09
CA LEU A 258 0.39 6.57 -29.59
C LEU A 258 1.21 5.75 -30.59
N LYS A 259 2.53 5.66 -30.35
CA LYS A 259 3.46 4.96 -31.25
C LYS A 259 3.26 3.44 -31.40
N TRP A 260 2.26 2.81 -30.77
CA TRP A 260 2.18 1.34 -30.72
C TRP A 260 0.73 0.83 -30.58
N GLY A 261 0.33 -0.05 -31.50
CA GLY A 261 -0.94 -0.76 -31.58
C GLY A 261 -1.39 -0.94 -33.04
N SER A 262 -1.58 -2.19 -33.50
CA SER A 262 -2.00 -2.49 -34.89
C SER A 262 -3.51 -2.47 -35.11
N ASP A 263 -4.30 -2.40 -34.03
CA ASP A 263 -5.75 -2.25 -34.09
C ASP A 263 -6.12 -0.76 -34.19
N PRO A 264 -6.68 -0.30 -35.32
CA PRO A 264 -7.02 1.11 -35.52
C PRO A 264 -8.12 1.58 -34.56
N ASP A 265 -8.95 0.66 -34.07
CA ASP A 265 -10.17 0.96 -33.32
C ASP A 265 -10.01 0.68 -31.82
N ARG A 266 -8.94 0.00 -31.39
CA ARG A 266 -8.75 -0.39 -29.98
C ARG A 266 -7.35 -0.18 -29.46
N ILE A 267 -7.26 0.22 -28.20
CA ILE A 267 -6.01 0.35 -27.45
C ILE A 267 -5.92 -0.78 -26.45
N ASN A 268 -4.90 -1.63 -26.63
CA ASN A 268 -4.63 -2.77 -25.77
C ASN A 268 -3.38 -2.51 -24.94
N THR A 269 -3.43 -2.80 -23.64
CA THR A 269 -2.32 -2.54 -22.72
C THR A 269 -2.18 -3.63 -21.67
N LEU A 270 -0.94 -4.00 -21.37
CA LEU A 270 -0.57 -4.68 -20.13
C LEU A 270 -0.26 -3.61 -19.07
N GLN A 271 -0.86 -3.73 -17.90
CA GLN A 271 -0.76 -2.73 -16.84
C GLN A 271 -0.37 -3.35 -15.51
N ILE A 272 0.65 -2.75 -14.88
CA ILE A 272 1.00 -2.99 -13.49
C ILE A 272 0.63 -1.72 -12.72
N VAL A 273 -0.30 -1.85 -11.77
CA VAL A 273 -0.82 -0.72 -11.00
C VAL A 273 -0.47 -0.91 -9.54
N TYR A 274 0.45 -0.09 -9.04
CA TYR A 274 0.69 0.03 -7.61
C TYR A 274 -0.21 1.10 -7.03
N SER A 275 -0.91 0.75 -5.95
CA SER A 275 -1.81 1.66 -5.24
C SER A 275 -1.40 1.76 -3.78
N ARG A 276 -1.46 2.98 -3.24
CA ARG A 276 -1.27 3.27 -1.81
C ARG A 276 -2.35 4.25 -1.38
N ALA A 277 -3.34 3.73 -0.66
CA ALA A 277 -4.35 4.59 -0.03
C ALA A 277 -3.68 5.46 1.04
N ARG A 278 -4.06 6.73 1.11
CA ARG A 278 -3.66 7.63 2.18
C ARG A 278 -4.93 8.22 2.80
N GLY A 279 -5.01 8.21 4.12
CA GLY A 279 -5.96 9.06 4.83
C GLY A 279 -5.44 10.49 4.78
N ASN A 280 -6.23 11.41 4.26
CA ASN A 280 -6.01 12.85 4.49
C ASN A 280 -6.84 13.23 5.71
N SER A 281 -6.38 12.89 6.91
CA SER A 281 -6.92 13.52 8.12
C SER A 281 -6.24 14.87 8.29
N ARG A 282 -6.89 15.96 7.85
CA ARG A 282 -6.48 17.29 8.31
C ARG A 282 -6.98 17.48 9.75
N THR A 283 -6.20 18.21 10.54
CA THR A 283 -6.53 18.63 11.91
C THR A 283 -7.60 19.74 11.97
N GLY A 284 -8.25 20.08 10.84
CA GLY A 284 -9.28 21.12 10.75
C GLY A 284 -10.70 20.55 10.76
N GLN A 285 -11.69 21.41 11.06
CA GLN A 285 -13.12 21.10 10.99
C GLN A 285 -13.57 20.94 9.52
N GLU A 286 -13.21 19.83 8.88
CA GLU A 286 -13.86 19.42 7.63
C GLU A 286 -15.05 18.51 7.95
N GLN A 287 -16.14 18.66 7.20
CA GLN A 287 -17.36 17.87 7.36
C GLN A 287 -17.16 16.39 6.93
N PHE A 288 -16.16 16.11 6.11
CA PHE A 288 -15.89 14.78 5.54
C PHE A 288 -14.42 14.40 5.66
N ASN A 289 -14.16 13.11 5.90
CA ASN A 289 -12.83 12.53 5.78
C ASN A 289 -12.62 12.01 4.36
N TYR A 290 -11.49 12.37 3.74
CA TYR A 290 -11.15 11.94 2.38
C TYR A 290 -9.98 10.96 2.36
N PHE A 291 -10.04 9.99 1.45
CA PHE A 291 -9.11 8.86 1.34
C PHE A 291 -8.49 8.71 -0.06
N PRO A 292 -7.82 9.74 -0.59
CA PRO A 292 -7.22 9.65 -1.92
C PRO A 292 -6.18 8.54 -1.99
N ILE A 293 -6.13 7.87 -3.14
CA ILE A 293 -5.23 6.76 -3.42
C ILE A 293 -4.15 7.23 -4.37
N GLN A 294 -2.89 7.17 -3.95
CA GLN A 294 -1.78 7.37 -4.87
C GLN A 294 -1.65 6.14 -5.75
N LYS A 295 -1.67 6.32 -7.07
CA LYS A 295 -1.44 5.26 -8.05
C LYS A 295 -0.20 5.55 -8.86
N THR A 296 0.60 4.51 -9.06
CA THR A 296 1.67 4.46 -10.05
C THR A 296 1.35 3.34 -11.01
N LYS A 297 1.11 3.70 -12.26
CA LYS A 297 0.62 2.83 -13.32
C LYS A 297 1.71 2.68 -14.37
N MET A 298 2.26 1.47 -14.48
CA MET A 298 3.20 1.11 -15.53
C MET A 298 2.41 0.46 -16.66
N CYS A 299 2.50 1.01 -17.88
CA CYS A 299 1.74 0.55 -19.04
C CYS A 299 2.66 0.10 -20.16
N PHE A 300 2.40 -1.08 -20.72
CA PHE A 300 3.00 -1.54 -21.96
C PHE A 300 1.88 -1.71 -23.01
N PHE A 301 2.08 -1.16 -24.21
CA PHE A 301 1.09 -1.25 -25.28
C PHE A 301 1.19 -2.59 -26.00
N LEU A 302 0.04 -3.19 -26.29
CA LEU A 302 -0.07 -4.48 -26.96
C LEU A 302 -0.66 -4.28 -28.35
N ASP A 303 -0.18 -5.07 -29.32
CA ASP A 303 -0.64 -4.97 -30.70
C ASP A 303 -2.08 -5.48 -30.86
N LYS A 304 -2.43 -6.54 -30.12
CA LYS A 304 -3.76 -7.19 -30.15
C LYS A 304 -4.37 -7.28 -28.76
N PRO A 305 -5.70 -7.42 -28.63
CA PRO A 305 -6.32 -7.78 -27.37
C PRO A 305 -5.83 -9.16 -26.93
N VAL A 306 -5.54 -9.28 -25.64
CA VAL A 306 -5.02 -10.51 -25.03
C VAL A 306 -5.90 -10.91 -23.87
N SER A 307 -6.37 -12.15 -23.89
CA SER A 307 -7.20 -12.74 -22.84
C SER A 307 -6.43 -13.69 -21.92
N SER A 308 -5.29 -14.23 -22.36
CA SER A 308 -4.44 -15.16 -21.61
C SER A 308 -2.96 -15.00 -21.98
N LEU A 309 -2.09 -15.57 -21.14
CA LEU A 309 -0.64 -15.65 -21.38
C LEU A 309 -0.27 -16.23 -22.74
N ASP A 310 -0.98 -17.28 -23.18
CA ASP A 310 -0.63 -18.05 -24.38
C ASP A 310 -0.79 -17.25 -25.69
N GLU A 311 -1.60 -16.19 -25.65
CA GLU A 311 -1.85 -15.34 -26.81
C GLU A 311 -0.72 -14.32 -27.05
N LEU A 312 0.13 -14.08 -26.05
CA LEU A 312 1.32 -13.24 -26.17
C LEU A 312 2.45 -14.10 -26.74
N GLY A 313 2.87 -13.77 -27.96
CA GLY A 313 4.12 -14.29 -28.51
C GLY A 313 5.33 -13.88 -27.66
N ASP A 314 6.52 -14.23 -28.12
CA ASP A 314 7.76 -13.87 -27.44
C ASP A 314 7.93 -12.35 -27.39
N SER A 315 7.68 -11.76 -26.21
CA SER A 315 7.59 -10.31 -26.03
C SER A 315 7.90 -9.94 -24.58
N PRO A 316 8.38 -8.71 -24.31
CA PRO A 316 8.58 -8.23 -22.94
C PRO A 316 7.32 -8.34 -22.06
N ALA A 317 6.14 -8.22 -22.67
CA ALA A 317 4.86 -8.38 -21.98
C ALA A 317 4.64 -9.81 -21.47
N ARG A 318 5.02 -10.82 -22.27
CA ARG A 318 4.94 -12.23 -21.89
C ARG A 318 5.86 -12.53 -20.72
N GLU A 319 7.14 -12.14 -20.80
CA GLU A 319 8.11 -12.36 -19.71
C GLU A 319 7.62 -11.76 -18.38
N ILE A 320 7.04 -10.56 -18.42
CA ILE A 320 6.53 -9.88 -17.23
C ILE A 320 5.32 -10.61 -16.64
N LEU A 321 4.39 -11.06 -17.48
CA LEU A 321 3.26 -11.83 -16.99
C LEU A 321 3.72 -13.20 -16.46
N GLU A 322 4.61 -13.93 -17.12
CA GLU A 322 5.13 -15.21 -16.63
C GLU A 322 5.85 -15.04 -15.28
N LYS A 323 6.67 -13.99 -15.15
CA LYS A 323 7.43 -13.70 -13.92
C LYS A 323 6.54 -13.33 -12.74
N TYR A 324 5.46 -12.60 -12.98
CA TYR A 324 4.64 -12.01 -11.90
C TYR A 324 3.22 -12.57 -11.80
N SER A 325 2.85 -13.55 -12.62
CA SER A 325 1.60 -14.30 -12.42
C SER A 325 1.77 -15.38 -11.36
N ALA A 326 0.68 -15.78 -10.73
CA ALA A 326 0.67 -17.01 -9.93
C ALA A 326 0.91 -18.24 -10.83
N PRO A 327 1.42 -19.37 -10.30
CA PRO A 327 1.66 -20.59 -11.09
C PRO A 327 0.42 -21.13 -11.81
N ASP A 328 -0.77 -20.93 -11.24
CA ASP A 328 -2.07 -21.21 -11.87
C ASP A 328 -2.95 -19.96 -11.70
N PRO A 329 -2.84 -18.96 -12.60
CA PRO A 329 -3.44 -17.66 -12.37
C PRO A 329 -4.94 -17.70 -12.67
N HIS A 330 -5.75 -17.38 -11.66
CA HIS A 330 -7.15 -17.10 -11.89
C HIS A 330 -7.33 -15.76 -12.63
N TYR A 331 -8.05 -15.77 -13.74
CA TYR A 331 -8.36 -14.58 -14.53
C TYR A 331 -9.75 -14.06 -14.20
N GLN A 332 -9.84 -12.77 -13.91
CA GLN A 332 -11.11 -12.13 -13.61
C GLN A 332 -11.41 -11.04 -14.65
N ARG A 333 -12.48 -11.24 -15.42
CA ARG A 333 -12.88 -10.35 -16.51
C ARG A 333 -13.97 -9.37 -16.07
N VAL A 334 -13.80 -8.11 -16.44
CA VAL A 334 -14.71 -7.02 -16.09
C VAL A 334 -14.94 -6.15 -17.33
N ARG A 335 -16.20 -6.00 -17.74
CA ARG A 335 -16.60 -5.13 -18.86
C ARG A 335 -17.42 -3.95 -18.35
N PHE A 336 -17.07 -2.73 -18.77
CA PHE A 336 -17.76 -1.52 -18.34
C PHE A 336 -17.68 -0.44 -19.41
N THR A 337 -18.64 0.47 -19.41
CA THR A 337 -18.60 1.70 -20.20
C THR A 337 -18.01 2.80 -19.33
N ARG A 338 -17.14 3.64 -19.91
CA ARG A 338 -16.57 4.81 -19.25
C ARG A 338 -16.84 6.06 -20.05
N ASP A 339 -17.57 6.97 -19.43
CA ASP A 339 -17.64 8.37 -19.83
C ASP A 339 -16.48 9.14 -19.20
N LEU A 340 -15.85 10.06 -19.93
CA LEU A 340 -14.74 10.88 -19.42
C LEU A 340 -14.93 12.34 -19.76
N CYS A 341 -14.60 13.20 -18.79
CA CYS A 341 -14.26 14.60 -19.00
C CYS A 341 -12.86 14.87 -18.45
N ASP A 342 -12.04 15.67 -19.13
CA ASP A 342 -10.68 15.96 -18.68
C ASP A 342 -10.15 17.38 -18.97
N SER A 343 -9.16 17.76 -18.18
CA SER A 343 -8.22 18.84 -18.39
C SER A 343 -6.80 18.30 -18.18
N PRO A 344 -5.73 19.07 -18.44
CA PRO A 344 -4.36 18.62 -18.16
C PRO A 344 -4.10 18.23 -16.71
N GLU A 345 -4.92 18.71 -15.75
CA GLU A 345 -4.70 18.52 -14.32
C GLU A 345 -5.69 17.57 -13.65
N LEU A 346 -6.95 17.53 -14.14
CA LEU A 346 -8.05 16.75 -13.58
C LEU A 346 -8.74 15.94 -14.66
N ALA A 347 -8.91 14.65 -14.40
CA ALA A 347 -9.74 13.76 -15.20
C ALA A 347 -10.86 13.17 -14.34
N VAL A 348 -12.09 13.22 -14.82
CA VAL A 348 -13.28 12.71 -14.14
C VAL A 348 -13.93 11.65 -15.01
N CYS A 349 -13.97 10.42 -14.53
CA CYS A 349 -14.57 9.30 -15.24
C CYS A 349 -15.87 8.90 -14.56
N ALA A 350 -16.91 8.57 -15.32
CA ALA A 350 -18.05 7.81 -14.81
C ALA A 350 -18.05 6.41 -15.41
N ASP A 351 -17.99 5.39 -14.54
CA ASP A 351 -17.89 3.99 -14.91
C ASP A 351 -19.21 3.26 -14.61
N SER A 352 -19.83 2.74 -15.67
CA SER A 352 -21.09 2.00 -15.60
C SER A 352 -20.89 0.56 -16.07
N VAL A 353 -21.37 -0.41 -15.31
CA VAL A 353 -21.40 -1.82 -15.75
C VAL A 353 -22.71 -2.08 -16.49
N ARG A 354 -22.68 -2.95 -17.50
CA ARG A 354 -23.89 -3.32 -18.26
C ARG A 354 -24.95 -4.06 -17.44
N THR A 355 -24.63 -4.54 -16.24
CA THR A 355 -25.61 -5.15 -15.33
C THR A 355 -26.51 -4.07 -14.73
N LYS A 356 -27.78 -4.37 -14.48
CA LYS A 356 -28.78 -3.46 -13.85
C LYS A 356 -28.44 -3.16 -12.38
N LYS A 357 -27.20 -2.80 -12.07
CA LYS A 357 -26.83 -2.34 -10.72
C LYS A 357 -27.44 -0.95 -10.51
N PRO A 358 -27.95 -0.64 -9.31
CA PRO A 358 -28.60 0.64 -9.03
C PRO A 358 -27.60 1.79 -8.83
N TYR A 359 -26.36 1.65 -9.32
CA TYR A 359 -25.28 2.60 -9.11
C TYR A 359 -24.22 2.52 -10.21
N TYR A 360 -23.45 3.61 -10.31
CA TYR A 360 -22.22 3.71 -11.11
C TYR A 360 -21.13 4.38 -10.27
N PHE A 361 -19.90 4.41 -10.77
CA PHE A 361 -18.77 4.99 -10.04
C PHE A 361 -18.24 6.25 -10.72
N ILE A 362 -18.01 7.30 -9.94
CA ILE A 362 -17.21 8.45 -10.37
C ILE A 362 -15.79 8.26 -9.88
N GLU A 363 -14.81 8.33 -10.79
CA GLU A 363 -13.39 8.39 -10.48
C GLU A 363 -12.85 9.78 -10.75
N LEU A 364 -12.30 10.43 -9.72
CA LEU A 364 -11.52 11.65 -9.84
C LEU A 364 -10.05 11.29 -9.96
N LYS A 365 -9.32 11.89 -10.90
CA LYS A 365 -7.88 11.68 -11.11
C LYS A 365 -7.15 13.00 -11.22
N VAL A 366 -6.18 13.22 -10.34
CA VAL A 366 -5.37 14.44 -10.33
C VAL A 366 -3.89 14.09 -10.32
N PHE A 367 -3.12 14.65 -11.24
CA PHE A 367 -1.73 14.25 -11.44
C PHE A 367 -0.76 14.88 -10.45
N LYS A 368 -1.01 16.12 -10.01
CA LYS A 368 -0.05 16.87 -9.19
C LYS A 368 -0.68 17.58 -7.99
N ASP A 369 -1.83 18.23 -8.17
CA ASP A 369 -2.39 19.13 -7.16
C ASP A 369 -3.35 18.43 -6.18
N MET A 370 -2.88 18.18 -4.96
CA MET A 370 -3.72 17.60 -3.90
C MET A 370 -4.83 18.55 -3.44
N ASN A 371 -4.66 19.87 -3.56
CA ASN A 371 -5.73 20.82 -3.23
C ASN A 371 -6.86 20.72 -4.25
N LEU A 372 -6.55 20.63 -5.55
CA LEU A 372 -7.54 20.38 -6.60
C LEU A 372 -8.28 19.06 -6.37
N MET A 373 -7.57 18.00 -5.99
CA MET A 373 -8.20 16.73 -5.62
C MET A 373 -9.19 16.90 -4.45
N GLN A 374 -8.81 17.64 -3.41
CA GLN A 374 -9.69 17.92 -2.27
C GLN A 374 -10.92 18.74 -2.67
N GLN A 375 -10.75 19.77 -3.50
CA GLN A 375 -11.86 20.57 -4.02
C GLN A 375 -12.83 19.73 -4.84
N ALA A 376 -12.32 18.91 -5.76
CA ALA A 376 -13.14 18.02 -6.58
C ALA A 376 -13.87 16.97 -5.74
N MET A 377 -13.21 16.37 -4.74
CA MET A 377 -13.86 15.43 -3.81
C MET A 377 -14.96 16.11 -2.99
N ARG A 378 -14.72 17.34 -2.51
CA ARG A 378 -15.70 18.12 -1.76
C ARG A 378 -16.91 18.44 -2.62
N TYR A 379 -16.69 18.87 -3.86
CA TYR A 379 -17.76 19.15 -4.81
C TYR A 379 -18.63 17.91 -5.05
N VAL A 380 -18.02 16.75 -5.35
CA VAL A 380 -18.76 15.51 -5.55
C VAL A 380 -19.57 15.12 -4.31
N MET A 381 -19.03 15.29 -3.11
CA MET A 381 -19.74 14.96 -1.87
C MET A 381 -20.91 15.90 -1.56
N LEU A 382 -20.85 17.17 -1.97
CA LEU A 382 -21.89 18.17 -1.69
C LEU A 382 -22.97 18.21 -2.78
N GLU A 383 -22.55 18.10 -4.04
CA GLU A 383 -23.39 18.45 -5.19
C GLU A 383 -23.86 17.23 -6.00
N CYS A 384 -23.30 16.04 -5.74
CA CYS A 384 -23.70 14.81 -6.43
C CYS A 384 -24.50 13.85 -5.52
N PRO A 385 -25.38 13.00 -6.08
CA PRO A 385 -26.21 12.07 -5.32
C PRO A 385 -25.43 10.82 -4.88
N VAL A 386 -24.45 11.01 -4.00
CA VAL A 386 -23.56 9.98 -3.47
C VAL A 386 -24.34 9.01 -2.57
N VAL A 387 -24.24 7.70 -2.83
CA VAL A 387 -25.02 6.65 -2.12
C VAL A 387 -24.30 6.13 -0.89
N ALA A 388 -22.99 5.94 -1.03
CA ALA A 388 -22.10 5.55 0.05
C ALA A 388 -20.88 6.46 -0.02
N LEU A 389 -20.32 6.75 1.15
CA LEU A 389 -19.03 7.40 1.29
C LEU A 389 -17.98 6.74 0.37
N GLN A 390 -17.00 7.54 -0.03
CA GLN A 390 -15.85 7.17 -0.86
C GLN A 390 -15.42 5.70 -0.69
N THR A 391 -15.14 5.00 -1.80
CA THR A 391 -14.67 3.61 -1.76
C THR A 391 -13.19 3.50 -2.15
N THR A 392 -12.46 2.60 -1.47
CA THR A 392 -11.09 2.23 -1.84
C THR A 392 -11.00 0.91 -2.59
N HIS A 393 -12.11 0.17 -2.69
CA HIS A 393 -12.18 -1.08 -3.41
C HIS A 393 -11.96 -0.90 -4.91
N GLY A 394 -11.25 -1.82 -5.55
CA GLY A 394 -11.00 -1.80 -6.98
C GLY A 394 -12.22 -2.25 -7.79
N LYS A 395 -12.19 -2.00 -9.10
CA LYS A 395 -13.24 -2.47 -10.02
C LYS A 395 -13.45 -3.98 -9.97
N GLY A 396 -12.36 -4.75 -9.87
CA GLY A 396 -12.43 -6.20 -9.68
C GLY A 396 -13.10 -6.62 -8.37
N ASP A 397 -13.15 -5.75 -7.37
CA ASP A 397 -13.79 -6.08 -6.10
C ASP A 397 -15.28 -5.68 -6.10
N LEU A 398 -15.67 -4.70 -6.94
CA LEU A 398 -16.99 -4.05 -6.95
C LEU A 398 -17.92 -4.54 -8.07
N PHE A 399 -17.34 -5.08 -9.14
CA PHE A 399 -18.08 -5.48 -10.35
C PHE A 399 -18.26 -6.99 -10.50
N VAL A 400 -17.79 -7.77 -9.54
CA VAL A 400 -18.12 -9.21 -9.41
C VAL A 400 -19.53 -9.37 -8.88
#